data_AF-A0A350D436-F1
#
_entry.id   AF-A0A350D436-F1
#
_cell.length_a   1.000
_cell.length_b   1.000
_cell.length_c   1.000
_cell.angle_alpha   90.00
_cell.angle_beta   90.00
_cell.angle_gamma   90.00
#
_symmetry.space_group_name_H-M   'P 1'
#
loop_
_entity.id
_entity.type
_entity.pdbx_description
1 polymer ?
#
loop_
_entity_poly.entity_id
_entity_poly.type
_entity_poly.pdbx_seq_one_letter_code
_entity_poly.pdbx_strand_id
1 'polypeptide(L)'
;MSTKFFNNVQALVWVTVILSLLVIPLAAKDVFRGRMLTERAPIEPPAVEIQIEIESWTTPEEIVQFNQILASSGPDAFLSAFKATNKGVVRFLYARGFNLTVHMAQFFEDEKGKRVILVFRREPWSQGSQLSGGRNYFMAIELKLNKKGEGAGRFYEDAQIEMDSMAGRVYLKGYESSPKIIPSIKEKKPK
;
A
#
# COMPACT_ATOMS: atom_id res chain seq x y z
N MET A 1 12.91 59.34 -51.07
CA MET A 1 12.76 60.15 -49.84
C MET A 1 11.28 60.48 -49.69
N SER A 2 10.54 59.69 -48.91
CA SER A 2 9.23 60.05 -48.34
C SER A 2 8.82 58.90 -47.41
N THR A 3 8.71 59.22 -46.13
CA THR A 3 8.13 58.41 -45.06
C THR A 3 6.61 58.36 -45.20
N LYS A 4 5.94 57.33 -44.64
CA LYS A 4 4.83 57.49 -43.68
C LYS A 4 4.19 56.12 -43.29
N PHE A 5 4.24 55.89 -41.97
CA PHE A 5 3.24 55.33 -41.06
C PHE A 5 2.76 53.87 -41.16
N PHE A 6 3.23 53.12 -40.16
CA PHE A 6 2.54 52.03 -39.46
C PHE A 6 1.14 52.44 -38.98
N ASN A 7 0.17 51.53 -39.17
CA ASN A 7 -1.06 51.36 -38.41
C ASN A 7 -1.78 50.12 -38.99
N ASN A 8 -2.52 49.27 -38.30
CA ASN A 8 -2.74 48.94 -36.89
C ASN A 8 -3.75 47.76 -36.93
N VAL A 9 -4.00 47.08 -35.80
CA VAL A 9 -5.18 46.23 -35.52
C VAL A 9 -5.10 44.72 -35.85
N GLN A 10 -4.69 43.97 -34.82
CA GLN A 10 -5.41 42.84 -34.18
C GLN A 10 -6.14 41.80 -35.04
N ALA A 11 -5.71 40.53 -34.92
CA ALA A 11 -6.59 39.42 -34.54
C ALA A 11 -5.75 38.20 -34.11
N LEU A 12 -5.31 38.25 -32.86
CA LEU A 12 -4.72 37.15 -32.11
C LEU A 12 -5.88 36.29 -31.59
N VAL A 13 -6.27 35.23 -32.29
CA VAL A 13 -7.25 34.27 -31.76
C VAL A 13 -6.52 33.08 -31.17
N TRP A 14 -6.35 33.17 -29.85
CA TRP A 14 -5.94 32.08 -28.97
C TRP A 14 -7.03 31.00 -28.97
N VAL A 15 -6.75 29.83 -29.54
CA VAL A 15 -7.51 28.61 -29.23
C VAL A 15 -6.92 28.03 -27.95
N THR A 16 -7.45 28.48 -26.81
CA THR A 16 -7.18 27.88 -25.51
C THR A 16 -7.94 26.55 -25.45
N VAL A 17 -7.21 25.45 -25.64
CA VAL A 17 -7.71 24.10 -25.34
C VAL A 17 -7.81 23.99 -23.82
N ILE A 18 -9.02 24.19 -23.28
CA ILE A 18 -9.35 23.88 -21.89
C ILE A 18 -9.35 22.35 -21.78
N LEU A 19 -8.19 21.77 -21.45
CA LEU A 19 -8.09 20.39 -21.00
C LEU A 19 -8.46 20.37 -19.51
N SER A 20 -9.75 20.44 -19.21
CA SER A 20 -10.26 20.10 -17.88
C SER A 20 -10.09 18.60 -17.69
N LEU A 21 -8.90 18.19 -17.23
CA LEU A 21 -8.66 16.86 -16.69
C LEU A 21 -9.62 16.68 -15.51
N LEU A 22 -10.65 15.86 -15.76
CA LEU A 22 -11.47 15.24 -14.73
C LEU A 22 -10.54 14.63 -13.68
N VAL A 23 -10.41 15.29 -12.54
CA VAL A 23 -9.91 14.66 -11.32
C VAL A 23 -10.99 13.67 -10.89
N ILE A 24 -10.95 12.47 -11.46
CA ILE A 24 -11.75 11.36 -10.96
C ILE A 24 -11.22 11.12 -9.54
N PRO A 25 -12.05 11.22 -8.49
CA PRO A 25 -11.61 10.80 -7.17
C PRO A 25 -11.19 9.34 -7.30
N LEU A 26 -9.92 9.05 -7.03
CA LEU A 26 -9.34 7.72 -7.15
C LEU A 26 -10.03 6.84 -6.09
N ALA A 27 -11.20 6.30 -6.42
CA ALA A 27 -11.86 5.33 -5.59
C ALA A 27 -10.90 4.15 -5.45
N ALA A 28 -10.64 3.71 -4.21
CA ALA A 28 -9.80 2.56 -3.97
C ALA A 28 -10.29 1.39 -4.84
N LYS A 29 -9.37 0.79 -5.59
CA LYS A 29 -9.68 -0.26 -6.55
C LYS A 29 -10.23 -1.50 -5.85
N ASP A 30 -9.60 -1.86 -4.74
CA ASP A 30 -9.99 -3.00 -3.91
C ASP A 30 -10.06 -2.58 -2.44
N VAL A 31 -11.14 -2.97 -1.76
CA VAL A 31 -11.34 -2.67 -0.33
C VAL A 31 -11.53 -3.96 0.43
N PHE A 32 -10.81 -4.15 1.52
CA PHE A 32 -11.00 -5.29 2.43
C PHE A 32 -11.40 -4.77 3.82
N ARG A 33 -12.35 -5.43 4.46
CA ARG A 33 -12.77 -5.10 5.83
C ARG A 33 -12.75 -6.33 6.72
N GLY A 34 -12.27 -6.18 7.93
CA GLY A 34 -12.14 -7.29 8.85
C GLY A 34 -11.99 -6.85 10.28
N ARG A 35 -11.79 -7.84 11.15
CA ARG A 35 -11.54 -7.64 12.58
C ARG A 35 -10.25 -8.33 12.95
N MET A 36 -9.33 -7.59 13.55
CA MET A 36 -8.04 -8.04 14.04
C MET A 36 -8.08 -8.19 15.56
N LEU A 37 -7.52 -9.27 16.10
CA LEU A 37 -7.37 -9.46 17.54
C LEU A 37 -6.11 -8.74 18.02
N THR A 38 -6.21 -8.03 19.14
CA THR A 38 -5.05 -7.42 19.81
C THR A 38 -4.78 -8.17 21.10
N GLU A 39 -3.51 -8.45 21.37
CA GLU A 39 -3.09 -9.22 22.56
C GLU A 39 -2.94 -8.33 23.81
N ARG A 40 -3.47 -7.10 23.81
CA ARG A 40 -3.12 -6.04 24.77
C ARG A 40 -4.29 -5.47 25.58
N ALA A 41 -5.10 -6.31 26.19
CA ALA A 41 -6.02 -5.85 27.23
C ALA A 41 -5.24 -5.44 28.50
N PRO A 42 -5.55 -4.32 29.20
CA PRO A 42 -6.68 -3.38 29.01
C PRO A 42 -6.32 -2.11 28.20
N ILE A 43 -5.11 -2.01 27.63
CA ILE A 43 -4.59 -0.80 26.97
C ILE A 43 -5.20 -0.61 25.57
N GLU A 44 -5.37 -1.71 24.83
CA GLU A 44 -6.05 -1.75 23.53
C GLU A 44 -7.34 -2.57 23.65
N PRO A 45 -8.43 -2.21 22.95
CA PRO A 45 -9.60 -3.08 22.84
C PRO A 45 -9.15 -4.44 22.30
N PRO A 46 -9.68 -5.55 22.83
CA PRO A 46 -9.23 -6.91 22.51
C PRO A 46 -9.37 -7.27 21.02
N ALA A 47 -10.13 -6.47 20.28
CA ALA A 47 -10.21 -6.56 18.84
C ALA A 47 -10.50 -5.21 18.21
N VAL A 48 -10.06 -5.07 16.98
CA VAL A 48 -9.97 -3.84 16.22
C VAL A 48 -10.55 -4.06 14.84
N GLU A 49 -11.43 -3.17 14.40
CA GLU A 49 -11.85 -3.17 13.01
C GLU A 49 -10.73 -2.62 12.12
N ILE A 50 -10.47 -3.29 11.01
CA ILE A 50 -9.50 -2.83 10.00
C ILE A 50 -10.20 -2.63 8.66
N GLN A 51 -9.81 -1.58 7.97
CA GLN A 51 -10.17 -1.32 6.57
C GLN A 51 -8.90 -1.13 5.75
N ILE A 52 -8.75 -1.97 4.75
CA ILE A 52 -7.63 -1.96 3.81
C ILE A 52 -8.18 -1.39 2.51
N GLU A 53 -7.56 -0.34 2.01
CA GLU A 53 -7.88 0.30 0.74
C GLU A 53 -6.65 0.18 -0.16
N ILE A 54 -6.75 -0.55 -1.27
CA ILE A 54 -5.68 -0.68 -2.25
C ILE A 54 -6.02 0.18 -3.46
N GLU A 55 -5.17 1.15 -3.74
CA GLU A 55 -5.30 2.07 -4.87
C GLU A 55 -4.64 1.49 -6.12
N SER A 56 -3.48 0.85 -5.95
CA SER A 56 -2.77 0.17 -7.04
C SER A 56 -2.01 -1.05 -6.54
N TRP A 57 -1.88 -2.05 -7.40
CA TRP A 57 -1.10 -3.26 -7.12
C TRP A 57 0.34 -3.06 -7.60
N THR A 58 1.29 -3.63 -6.86
CA THR A 58 2.70 -3.71 -7.23
C THR A 58 2.88 -4.69 -8.39
N THR A 59 3.42 -4.20 -9.50
CA THR A 59 3.62 -5.02 -10.70
C THR A 59 4.90 -5.86 -10.63
N PRO A 60 5.03 -6.92 -11.44
CA PRO A 60 6.28 -7.67 -11.58
C PRO A 60 7.49 -6.77 -11.93
N GLU A 61 7.30 -5.78 -12.79
CA GLU A 61 8.34 -4.85 -13.21
C GLU A 61 8.83 -3.97 -12.06
N GLU A 62 7.91 -3.53 -11.18
CA GLU A 62 8.28 -2.79 -9.97
C GLU A 62 9.13 -3.67 -9.04
N ILE A 63 8.82 -4.96 -8.91
CA ILE A 63 9.64 -5.91 -8.12
C ILE A 63 11.05 -6.05 -8.71
N VAL A 64 11.18 -6.12 -10.04
CA VAL A 64 12.48 -6.15 -10.72
C VAL A 64 13.25 -4.86 -10.45
N GLN A 65 12.61 -3.70 -10.56
CA GLN A 65 13.23 -2.40 -10.29
C GLN A 65 13.70 -2.29 -8.83
N PHE A 66 12.89 -2.71 -7.87
CA PHE A 66 13.28 -2.72 -6.46
C PHE A 66 14.48 -3.62 -6.20
N ASN A 67 14.51 -4.82 -6.79
CA ASN A 67 15.67 -5.70 -6.72
C ASN A 67 16.92 -5.08 -7.35
N GLN A 68 16.77 -4.40 -8.49
CA GLN A 68 17.87 -3.72 -9.15
C GLN A 68 18.42 -2.56 -8.30
N ILE A 69 17.56 -1.79 -7.65
CA ILE A 69 17.98 -0.72 -6.73
C ILE A 69 18.73 -1.33 -5.54
N LEU A 70 18.18 -2.38 -4.94
CA LEU A 70 18.80 -3.07 -3.81
C LEU A 70 20.18 -3.63 -4.17
N ALA A 71 20.32 -4.24 -5.35
CA ALA A 71 21.58 -4.82 -5.82
C ALA A 71 22.62 -3.76 -6.22
N SER A 72 22.21 -2.66 -6.84
CA SER A 72 23.12 -1.65 -7.38
C SER A 72 23.48 -0.55 -6.38
N SER A 73 22.52 -0.13 -5.57
CA SER A 73 22.59 1.07 -4.73
C SER A 73 22.47 0.76 -3.24
N GLY A 74 22.22 -0.50 -2.89
CA GLY A 74 22.20 -1.00 -1.52
C GLY A 74 20.88 -0.76 -0.77
N PRO A 75 20.85 -1.17 0.51
CA PRO A 75 19.62 -1.17 1.33
C PRO A 75 19.00 0.21 1.54
N ASP A 76 19.80 1.25 1.77
CA ASP A 76 19.26 2.59 2.07
C ASP A 76 18.54 3.21 0.87
N ALA A 77 19.12 3.06 -0.33
CA ALA A 77 18.50 3.50 -1.57
C ALA A 77 17.18 2.76 -1.83
N PHE A 78 17.18 1.44 -1.59
CA PHE A 78 15.96 0.63 -1.68
C PHE A 78 14.89 1.09 -0.68
N LEU A 79 15.23 1.30 0.59
CA LEU A 79 14.29 1.75 1.62
C LEU A 79 13.72 3.14 1.29
N SER A 80 14.54 4.02 0.71
CA SER A 80 14.09 5.33 0.23
C SER A 80 13.07 5.20 -0.90
N ALA A 81 13.39 4.41 -1.93
CA ALA A 81 12.50 4.15 -3.06
C ALA A 81 11.19 3.48 -2.61
N PHE A 82 11.29 2.50 -1.71
CA PHE A 82 10.15 1.82 -1.11
C PHE A 82 9.25 2.79 -0.33
N LYS A 83 9.83 3.68 0.50
CA LYS A 83 9.07 4.69 1.24
C LYS A 83 8.36 5.68 0.33
N ALA A 84 8.88 5.93 -0.88
CA ALA A 84 8.31 6.86 -1.83
C ALA A 84 7.05 6.33 -2.55
N THR A 85 6.80 5.01 -2.50
CA THR A 85 5.58 4.45 -3.11
C THR A 85 4.37 4.60 -2.20
N ASN A 86 3.19 4.67 -2.83
CA ASN A 86 1.91 4.57 -2.13
C ASN A 86 0.97 3.70 -2.97
N LYS A 87 0.65 2.52 -2.44
CA LYS A 87 -0.24 1.53 -3.03
C LYS A 87 -1.62 1.50 -2.36
N GLY A 88 -1.79 2.27 -1.30
CA GLY A 88 -3.01 2.29 -0.51
C GLY A 88 -2.75 2.49 0.98
N VAL A 89 -3.76 2.18 1.78
CA VAL A 89 -3.75 2.46 3.22
C VAL A 89 -4.46 1.37 4.01
N VAL A 90 -3.93 1.06 5.19
CA VAL A 90 -4.63 0.29 6.22
C VAL A 90 -5.04 1.23 7.33
N ARG A 91 -6.35 1.27 7.58
CA ARG A 91 -6.98 2.05 8.64
C ARG A 91 -7.38 1.13 9.77
N PHE A 92 -6.95 1.47 10.98
CA PHE A 92 -7.35 0.80 12.21
C PHE A 92 -8.49 1.62 12.84
N LEU A 93 -9.71 1.11 12.73
CA LEU A 93 -10.96 1.82 13.01
C LEU A 93 -11.32 1.83 14.52
N TYR A 94 -10.34 2.07 15.38
CA TYR A 94 -10.53 2.31 16.81
C TYR A 94 -9.50 3.33 17.31
N ALA A 95 -9.91 4.14 18.27
CA ALA A 95 -9.08 5.04 19.09
C ALA A 95 -7.84 5.65 18.40
N ARG A 96 -8.00 6.79 17.70
CA ARG A 96 -6.90 7.67 17.24
C ARG A 96 -5.71 6.91 16.59
N GLY A 97 -5.97 5.74 16.00
CA GLY A 97 -4.95 4.88 15.42
C GLY A 97 -4.24 5.55 14.26
N PHE A 98 -2.96 5.23 14.07
CA PHE A 98 -2.22 5.69 12.91
C PHE A 98 -2.62 4.84 11.72
N ASN A 99 -2.82 5.47 10.57
CA ASN A 99 -2.97 4.73 9.32
C ASN A 99 -1.59 4.25 8.88
N LEU A 100 -1.53 3.05 8.31
CA LEU A 100 -0.31 2.55 7.69
C LEU A 100 -0.38 2.68 6.18
N THR A 101 0.63 3.30 5.58
CA THR A 101 0.75 3.38 4.12
C THR A 101 1.25 2.05 3.57
N VAL A 102 0.50 1.49 2.62
CA VAL A 102 0.91 0.29 1.88
C VAL A 102 1.94 0.72 0.83
N HIS A 103 3.17 0.22 0.92
CA HIS A 103 4.24 0.55 -0.02
C HIS A 103 4.41 -0.52 -1.11
N MET A 104 4.07 -1.78 -0.81
CA MET A 104 3.87 -2.84 -1.80
C MET A 104 2.57 -3.58 -1.53
N ALA A 105 1.88 -3.95 -2.60
CA ALA A 105 0.68 -4.77 -2.54
C ALA A 105 0.71 -5.76 -3.70
N GLN A 106 0.63 -7.07 -3.44
CA GLN A 106 0.44 -8.06 -4.49
C GLN A 106 -0.66 -9.04 -4.13
N PHE A 107 -1.29 -9.61 -5.14
CA PHE A 107 -2.19 -10.73 -4.97
C PHE A 107 -1.86 -11.86 -5.94
N PHE A 108 -2.21 -13.07 -5.52
CA PHE A 108 -2.07 -14.29 -6.30
C PHE A 108 -3.37 -15.06 -6.21
N GLU A 109 -3.93 -15.43 -7.35
CA GLU A 109 -5.10 -16.28 -7.42
C GLU A 109 -4.69 -17.70 -7.76
N ASP A 110 -5.27 -18.66 -7.05
CA ASP A 110 -5.13 -20.09 -7.28
C ASP A 110 -6.48 -20.80 -7.10
N GLU A 111 -6.49 -22.13 -7.25
CA GLU A 111 -7.73 -22.91 -7.12
C GLU A 111 -8.40 -22.78 -5.74
N LYS A 112 -7.63 -22.44 -4.69
CA LYS A 112 -8.10 -22.29 -3.31
C LYS A 112 -8.64 -20.88 -3.04
N GLY A 113 -8.32 -19.91 -3.89
CA GLY A 113 -8.86 -18.55 -3.85
C GLY A 113 -7.79 -17.50 -4.10
N LYS A 114 -7.80 -16.42 -3.33
CA LYS A 114 -6.92 -15.26 -3.50
C LYS A 114 -6.04 -15.06 -2.28
N ARG A 115 -4.73 -15.04 -2.48
CA ARG A 115 -3.75 -14.64 -1.46
C ARG A 115 -3.33 -13.21 -1.71
N VAL A 116 -3.31 -12.38 -0.68
CA VAL A 116 -2.88 -10.98 -0.76
C VAL A 116 -1.72 -10.77 0.21
N ILE A 117 -0.67 -10.10 -0.24
CA ILE A 117 0.43 -9.65 0.61
C ILE A 117 0.55 -8.13 0.50
N LEU A 118 0.58 -7.47 1.65
CA LEU A 118 0.77 -6.04 1.79
C LEU A 118 2.03 -5.81 2.61
N VAL A 119 2.87 -4.88 2.19
CA VAL A 119 4.13 -4.56 2.87
C VAL A 119 4.16 -3.09 3.23
N PHE A 120 4.59 -2.82 4.46
CA PHE A 120 4.67 -1.51 5.08
C PHE A 120 6.08 -1.27 5.58
N ARG A 121 6.44 0.00 5.79
CA ARG A 121 7.57 0.33 6.65
C ARG A 121 7.20 -0.07 8.07
N ARG A 122 8.19 -0.51 8.85
CA ARG A 122 8.02 -0.69 10.29
C ARG A 122 7.88 0.63 11.02
N GLU A 123 6.73 0.82 11.67
CA GLU A 123 6.37 2.01 12.41
C GLU A 123 5.24 1.70 13.41
N PRO A 124 5.06 2.54 14.44
CA PRO A 124 3.91 2.45 15.33
C PRO A 124 2.58 2.56 14.57
N TRP A 125 1.61 1.70 14.89
CA TRP A 125 0.29 1.69 14.26
C TRP A 125 -0.87 1.85 15.26
N SER A 126 -0.61 1.66 16.57
CA SER A 126 -1.59 1.87 17.65
C SER A 126 -1.02 2.77 18.75
N GLN A 127 -1.90 3.36 19.55
CA GLN A 127 -1.47 4.06 20.76
C GLN A 127 -0.83 3.07 21.74
N GLY A 128 0.40 3.33 22.15
CA GLY A 128 1.16 2.41 23.00
C GLY A 128 1.85 1.27 22.25
N SER A 129 1.73 1.16 20.92
CA SER A 129 2.65 0.29 20.17
C SER A 129 4.04 0.90 20.21
N GLN A 130 4.90 0.35 21.06
CA GLN A 130 6.34 0.50 20.90
C GLN A 130 6.79 -0.46 19.80
N LEU A 131 7.70 0.00 18.94
CA LEU A 131 8.45 -0.91 18.09
C LEU A 131 9.19 -1.88 19.02
N SER A 132 8.88 -3.17 18.93
CA SER A 132 9.66 -4.19 19.62
C SER A 132 11.14 -4.09 19.20
N GLY A 133 12.07 -4.56 20.01
CA GLY A 133 13.52 -4.47 19.75
C GLY A 133 14.03 -5.36 18.60
N GLY A 134 13.25 -5.56 17.54
CA GLY A 134 13.66 -6.43 16.44
C GLY A 134 14.38 -5.69 15.33
N ARG A 135 14.91 -6.46 14.39
CA ARG A 135 15.91 -5.98 13.41
C ARG A 135 15.37 -5.78 11.99
N ASN A 136 14.11 -6.14 11.72
CA ASN A 136 13.57 -6.00 10.37
C ASN A 136 13.00 -4.59 10.13
N TYR A 137 13.04 -4.19 8.86
CA TYR A 137 12.59 -2.87 8.38
C TYR A 137 11.11 -2.81 8.02
N PHE A 138 10.43 -3.96 7.96
CA PHE A 138 9.07 -4.05 7.40
C PHE A 138 8.05 -4.57 8.40
N MET A 139 6.81 -4.21 8.13
CA MET A 139 5.64 -4.96 8.58
C MET A 139 4.95 -5.57 7.36
N ALA A 140 4.14 -6.59 7.58
CA ALA A 140 3.39 -7.21 6.50
C ALA A 140 1.99 -7.65 6.93
N ILE A 141 1.03 -7.61 6.01
CA ILE A 141 -0.27 -8.28 6.16
C ILE A 141 -0.36 -9.36 5.09
N GLU A 142 -0.64 -10.59 5.50
CA GLU A 142 -0.99 -11.69 4.60
C GLU A 142 -2.48 -11.99 4.76
N LEU A 143 -3.24 -11.97 3.67
CA LEU A 143 -4.64 -12.38 3.61
C LEU A 143 -4.78 -13.64 2.77
N LYS A 144 -5.64 -14.55 3.20
CA LYS A 144 -6.05 -15.74 2.45
C LYS A 144 -7.56 -15.73 2.34
N LEU A 145 -8.05 -15.48 1.13
CA LEU A 145 -9.45 -15.35 0.79
C LEU A 145 -9.89 -16.56 -0.04
N ASN A 146 -11.11 -17.02 0.19
CA ASN A 146 -11.76 -18.00 -0.66
C ASN A 146 -12.32 -17.33 -1.93
N LYS A 147 -12.93 -18.12 -2.83
CA LYS A 147 -13.55 -17.64 -4.08
C LYS A 147 -14.71 -16.65 -3.89
N LYS A 148 -15.26 -16.53 -2.66
CA LYS A 148 -16.31 -15.56 -2.30
C LYS A 148 -15.73 -14.23 -1.78
N GLY A 149 -14.39 -14.10 -1.73
CA GLY A 149 -13.71 -12.93 -1.16
C GLY A 149 -13.71 -12.90 0.37
N GLU A 150 -14.00 -14.03 1.04
CA GLU A 150 -14.02 -14.12 2.50
C GLU A 150 -12.84 -14.96 2.99
N GLY A 151 -12.27 -14.62 4.15
CA GLY A 151 -11.23 -15.47 4.72
C GLY A 151 -10.63 -14.93 5.99
N ALA A 152 -9.33 -15.16 6.16
CA ALA A 152 -8.57 -14.76 7.33
C ALA A 152 -7.23 -14.14 6.93
N GLY A 153 -6.58 -13.50 7.89
CA GLY A 153 -5.27 -12.90 7.66
C GLY A 153 -4.41 -12.86 8.92
N ARG A 154 -3.19 -12.38 8.73
CA ARG A 154 -2.19 -12.19 9.78
C ARG A 154 -1.48 -10.86 9.56
N PHE A 155 -1.27 -10.12 10.64
CA PHE A 155 -0.48 -8.90 10.65
C PHE A 155 0.82 -9.12 11.42
N TYR A 156 1.94 -8.96 10.72
CA TYR A 156 3.29 -9.16 11.21
C TYR A 156 3.92 -7.78 11.46
N GLU A 157 4.13 -7.43 12.73
CA GLU A 157 4.71 -6.13 13.15
C GLU A 157 6.24 -6.08 12.99
N ASP A 158 6.86 -7.21 12.71
CA ASP A 158 8.31 -7.36 12.55
C ASP A 158 8.57 -8.45 11.49
N ALA A 159 8.58 -8.03 10.23
CA ALA A 159 8.57 -8.91 9.07
C ALA A 159 9.84 -8.77 8.22
N GLN A 160 10.39 -9.91 7.81
CA GLN A 160 11.37 -9.98 6.74
C GLN A 160 10.66 -10.34 5.43
N ILE A 161 10.90 -9.56 4.38
CA ILE A 161 10.38 -9.83 3.04
C ILE A 161 11.48 -10.37 2.14
N GLU A 162 11.07 -11.09 1.10
CA GLU A 162 11.93 -11.50 -0.01
C GLU A 162 11.24 -11.15 -1.33
N MET A 163 12.03 -10.58 -2.24
CA MET A 163 11.58 -10.20 -3.57
C MET A 163 12.22 -11.14 -4.58
N ASP A 164 11.41 -11.99 -5.21
CA ASP A 164 11.82 -12.83 -6.32
C ASP A 164 11.71 -12.03 -7.63
N SER A 165 12.86 -11.59 -8.16
CA SER A 165 12.93 -10.83 -9.41
C SER A 165 12.59 -11.67 -10.64
N MET A 166 12.78 -12.99 -10.60
CA MET A 166 12.46 -13.87 -11.72
C MET A 166 10.95 -14.08 -11.84
N ALA A 167 10.28 -14.31 -10.70
CA ALA A 167 8.83 -14.45 -10.67
C ALA A 167 8.09 -13.10 -10.64
N GLY A 168 8.78 -12.01 -10.31
CA GLY A 168 8.18 -10.68 -10.09
C GLY A 168 7.29 -10.65 -8.86
N ARG A 169 7.71 -11.32 -7.77
CA ARG A 169 6.87 -11.58 -6.60
C ARG A 169 7.52 -11.15 -5.30
N VAL A 170 6.70 -10.71 -4.35
CA VAL A 170 7.12 -10.48 -2.96
C VAL A 170 6.48 -11.52 -2.04
N TYR A 171 7.25 -12.01 -1.08
CA TYR A 171 6.81 -12.97 -0.08
C TYR A 171 7.30 -12.60 1.32
N LEU A 172 6.58 -13.08 2.34
CA LEU A 172 7.06 -13.07 3.71
C LEU A 172 8.09 -14.19 3.89
N LYS A 173 9.34 -13.82 4.19
CA LYS A 173 10.44 -14.75 4.45
C LYS A 173 10.47 -15.24 5.90
N GLY A 174 10.19 -14.33 6.83
CA GLY A 174 10.25 -14.61 8.27
C GLY A 174 9.69 -13.46 9.09
N TYR A 175 9.60 -13.67 10.40
CA TYR A 175 9.13 -12.68 11.37
C TYR A 175 9.71 -12.97 12.76
N GLU A 176 9.78 -11.94 13.60
CA GLU A 176 10.38 -12.05 14.96
C GLU A 176 9.39 -11.87 16.10
N SER A 177 8.13 -11.56 15.79
CA SER A 177 7.05 -11.40 16.77
C SER A 177 5.82 -12.19 16.33
N SER A 178 5.10 -12.77 17.29
CA SER A 178 3.85 -13.47 17.02
C SER A 178 2.89 -12.57 16.21
N PRO A 179 2.34 -13.05 15.08
CA PRO A 179 1.45 -12.23 14.28
C PRO A 179 0.11 -12.03 14.96
N LYS A 180 -0.44 -10.81 14.81
CA LYS A 180 -1.83 -10.54 15.18
C LYS A 180 -2.76 -11.25 14.21
N ILE A 181 -3.79 -11.89 14.75
CA ILE A 181 -4.71 -12.70 13.97
C ILE A 181 -5.87 -11.83 13.46
N ILE A 182 -6.16 -11.94 12.17
CA ILE A 182 -7.35 -11.36 11.54
C ILE A 182 -8.29 -12.54 11.24
N PRO A 183 -9.11 -12.99 12.20
CA PRO A 183 -9.95 -14.19 12.02
C PRO A 183 -10.98 -14.07 10.90
N SER A 184 -11.40 -12.84 10.56
CA SER A 184 -12.34 -12.58 9.48
C SER A 184 -11.94 -11.34 8.70
N ILE A 185 -11.83 -11.51 7.39
CA ILE A 185 -11.64 -10.45 6.39
C ILE A 185 -12.59 -10.72 5.21
N LYS A 186 -13.17 -9.66 4.65
CA LYS A 186 -14.04 -9.71 3.46
C LYS A 186 -13.63 -8.64 2.46
N GLU A 187 -13.49 -9.06 1.22
CA GLU A 187 -13.35 -8.18 0.07
C GLU A 187 -14.70 -7.51 -0.24
N LYS A 188 -14.70 -6.18 -0.24
CA LYS A 188 -15.82 -5.36 -0.68
C LYS A 188 -15.56 -4.96 -2.13
N LYS A 189 -16.45 -5.39 -3.02
CA LYS A 189 -16.45 -4.90 -4.39
C LYS A 189 -16.81 -3.41 -4.40
N PRO A 190 -16.10 -2.55 -5.15
CA PRO A 190 -16.52 -1.17 -5.34
C PRO A 190 -17.95 -1.14 -5.89
N LYS A 191 -18.77 -0.23 -5.37
CA LYS A 191 -20.13 0.02 -5.85
C LYS A 191 -20.11 0.89 -7.10
#